data_AF-A0A5J4NEW6-F1
#
_entry.id   AF-A0A5J4NEW6-F1
#
_cell.length_a   1.000
_cell.length_b   1.000
_cell.length_c   1.000
_cell.angle_alpha   90.00
_cell.angle_beta   90.00
_cell.angle_gamma   90.00
#
_symmetry.space_group_name_H-M   'P 1'
#
loop_
_entity.id
_entity.type
_entity.pdbx_description
1 polymer ?
#
loop_
_entity_poly.entity_id
_entity_poly.type
_entity_poly.pdbx_seq_one_letter_code
_entity_poly.pdbx_strand_id
1 'polypeptide(L)'
;MVIPCILPQETKKVIVLDSDTLVNHNLIELWRYFEKFNSLQAFGLAWEQHPSNDQCVEERSWPIPSTGVNGGLMLLDLEKVRRIDWDRMWRTAAHQCLHDKWYLIEGDQQLFNWIIFTQPELYYRVPCEWNVQMYNRLSSVCCPVVWPDRRPDETDCPVHINESKTVPDNPSRLLKLAHLNTRPKPEDEGVNTALYHGNTRVNRSLTREYILLKSASEIYTQSHISPYVVHGPNRKFG
;
A
#
# COMPACT_ATOMS: atom_id res chain seq x y z
N MET A 1 10.53 -11.64 -12.22
CA MET A 1 10.04 -11.78 -10.85
C MET A 1 9.99 -13.25 -10.55
N VAL A 2 10.72 -13.69 -9.52
CA VAL A 2 10.91 -15.11 -9.20
C VAL A 2 9.84 -15.69 -8.27
N ILE A 3 8.96 -14.85 -7.72
CA ILE A 3 7.90 -15.23 -6.77
C ILE A 3 7.12 -16.49 -7.21
N PRO A 4 6.64 -16.61 -8.47
CA PRO A 4 5.91 -17.80 -8.90
C PRO A 4 6.73 -19.10 -8.85
N CYS A 5 8.06 -19.00 -8.92
CA CYS A 5 8.99 -20.12 -8.93
C CYS A 5 9.51 -20.49 -7.53
N ILE A 6 9.65 -19.52 -6.62
CA ILE A 6 10.20 -19.78 -5.28
C ILE A 6 9.14 -20.24 -4.27
N LEU A 7 7.88 -19.86 -4.46
CA LEU A 7 6.79 -20.28 -3.58
C LEU A 7 6.26 -21.66 -4.01
N PRO A 8 5.82 -22.51 -3.05
CA PRO A 8 5.26 -23.82 -3.34
C PRO A 8 4.11 -23.79 -4.36
N GLN A 9 3.91 -24.89 -5.08
CA GLN A 9 2.88 -24.98 -6.12
C GLN A 9 1.46 -24.84 -5.56
N GLU A 10 1.28 -25.23 -4.29
CA GLU A 10 0.03 -25.15 -3.54
C GLU A 10 -0.32 -23.71 -3.17
N THR A 11 0.66 -22.79 -3.13
CA THR A 11 0.42 -21.37 -2.90
C THR A 11 -0.21 -20.77 -4.15
N LYS A 12 -1.51 -20.47 -4.10
CA LYS A 12 -2.26 -19.98 -5.25
C LYS A 12 -2.28 -18.47 -5.40
N LYS A 13 -2.19 -17.73 -4.29
CA LYS A 13 -2.32 -16.27 -4.25
C LYS A 13 -1.34 -15.71 -3.22
N VAL A 14 -0.79 -14.54 -3.48
CA VAL A 14 0.11 -13.85 -2.55
C VAL A 14 -0.06 -12.34 -2.64
N ILE A 15 0.01 -11.67 -1.49
CA ILE A 15 0.15 -10.22 -1.39
C ILE A 15 1.65 -9.96 -1.21
N VAL A 16 2.23 -9.13 -2.09
CA VAL A 16 3.61 -8.67 -1.99
C VAL A 16 3.59 -7.21 -1.59
N LEU A 17 4.38 -6.86 -0.57
CA LEU A 17 4.51 -5.51 -0.06
C LEU A 17 5.98 -5.13 -0.02
N ASP A 18 6.31 -3.88 -0.35
CA ASP A 18 7.64 -3.34 -0.07
C ASP A 18 7.86 -3.23 1.45
N SER A 19 9.13 -3.32 1.85
CA SER A 19 9.51 -3.30 3.27
C SER A 19 9.30 -1.94 3.94
N ASP A 20 9.15 -0.87 3.16
CA ASP A 20 8.90 0.50 3.61
C ASP A 20 7.40 0.86 3.52
N THR A 21 6.52 -0.13 3.68
CA THR A 21 5.08 0.06 3.76
C THR A 21 4.58 -0.03 5.20
N LEU A 22 3.50 0.70 5.50
CA LEU A 22 2.80 0.66 6.77
C LEU A 22 1.33 0.30 6.55
N VAL A 23 0.95 -0.87 7.05
CA VAL A 23 -0.42 -1.40 7.00
C VAL A 23 -1.22 -0.79 8.15
N ASN A 24 -2.32 -0.11 7.80
CA ASN A 24 -3.23 0.56 8.74
C ASN A 24 -4.67 0.04 8.63
N HIS A 25 -4.88 -1.12 8.00
CA HIS A 25 -6.19 -1.72 7.83
C HIS A 25 -6.12 -3.26 7.77
N ASN A 26 -7.25 -3.92 8.00
CA ASN A 26 -7.36 -5.38 7.91
C ASN A 26 -7.03 -5.90 6.49
N LEU A 27 -5.95 -6.67 6.35
CA LEU A 27 -5.50 -7.27 5.09
C LEU A 27 -6.50 -8.27 4.48
N ILE A 28 -7.48 -8.77 5.25
CA ILE A 28 -8.56 -9.61 4.70
C ILE A 28 -9.37 -8.82 3.66
N GLU A 29 -9.55 -7.52 3.84
CA GLU A 29 -10.23 -6.70 2.83
C GLU A 29 -9.43 -6.60 1.54
N LEU A 30 -8.10 -6.46 1.64
CA LEU A 30 -7.22 -6.48 0.48
C LEU A 30 -7.25 -7.84 -0.20
N TRP A 31 -7.20 -8.92 0.58
CA TRP A 31 -7.26 -10.29 0.07
C TRP A 31 -8.52 -10.57 -0.75
N ARG A 32 -9.68 -10.02 -0.35
CA ARG A 32 -10.94 -10.14 -1.11
C ARG A 32 -10.89 -9.52 -2.50
N TYR A 33 -9.92 -8.66 -2.82
CA TYR A 33 -9.77 -8.15 -4.19
C TYR A 33 -9.42 -9.23 -5.21
N PHE A 34 -8.82 -10.37 -4.79
CA PHE A 34 -8.65 -11.52 -5.69
C PHE A 34 -9.98 -12.09 -6.20
N GLU A 35 -11.09 -11.92 -5.48
CA GLU A 35 -12.42 -12.34 -5.91
C GLU A 35 -13.00 -11.41 -6.98
N LYS A 36 -12.46 -10.20 -7.12
CA LYS A 36 -12.84 -9.21 -8.13
C LYS A 36 -12.06 -9.36 -9.43
N PHE A 37 -11.05 -10.23 -9.46
CA PHE A 37 -10.31 -10.53 -10.69
C PHE A 37 -11.24 -11.27 -11.66
N ASN A 38 -11.30 -10.82 -12.90
CA ASN A 38 -11.94 -11.58 -13.96
C ASN A 38 -11.13 -12.85 -14.31
N SER A 39 -11.58 -13.61 -15.30
CA SER A 39 -10.93 -14.87 -15.69
C SER A 39 -9.50 -14.69 -16.23
N LEU A 40 -9.17 -13.53 -16.80
CA LEU A 40 -7.87 -13.24 -17.42
C LEU A 40 -6.88 -12.55 -16.44
N GLN A 41 -7.38 -11.71 -15.54
CA GLN A 41 -6.56 -10.94 -14.61
C GLN A 41 -5.75 -11.85 -13.70
N ALA A 42 -4.43 -11.70 -13.73
CA ALA A 42 -3.46 -12.53 -13.01
C ALA A 42 -2.72 -11.75 -11.92
N PHE A 43 -2.61 -10.42 -12.06
CA PHE A 43 -1.97 -9.58 -11.06
C PHE A 43 -2.65 -8.23 -10.93
N GLY A 44 -2.49 -7.57 -9.79
CA GLY A 44 -3.02 -6.23 -9.54
C GLY A 44 -2.05 -5.36 -8.79
N LEU A 45 -1.98 -4.09 -9.19
CA LEU A 45 -1.16 -3.05 -8.60
C LEU A 45 -1.98 -1.76 -8.52
N ALA A 46 -1.53 -0.82 -7.69
CA ALA A 46 -2.09 0.52 -7.66
C ALA A 46 -1.37 1.43 -8.67
N TRP A 47 -2.04 2.50 -9.10
CA TRP A 47 -1.43 3.49 -9.97
C TRP A 47 -0.27 4.23 -9.30
N GLU A 48 0.71 4.66 -10.10
CA GLU A 48 1.86 5.45 -9.65
C GLU A 48 1.49 6.94 -9.50
N GLN A 49 1.65 7.45 -8.28
CA GLN A 49 1.37 8.83 -7.88
C GLN A 49 2.63 9.65 -8.16
N HIS A 50 2.90 9.94 -9.43
CA HIS A 50 4.18 10.54 -9.81
C HIS A 50 4.22 12.07 -9.58
N PRO A 51 5.37 12.66 -9.14
CA PRO A 51 5.53 14.12 -8.99
C PRO A 51 5.38 14.93 -10.27
N SER A 52 5.60 14.35 -11.45
CA SER A 52 5.41 15.05 -12.73
C SER A 52 3.95 15.15 -13.18
N ASN A 53 3.02 14.53 -12.44
CA ASN A 53 1.58 14.75 -12.62
C ASN A 53 1.12 15.81 -11.62
N ASP A 54 1.32 17.08 -11.97
CA ASP A 54 0.98 18.23 -11.13
C ASP A 54 -0.52 18.27 -10.74
N GLN A 55 -1.38 17.60 -11.52
CA GLN A 55 -2.82 17.55 -11.26
C GLN A 55 -3.19 16.47 -10.24
N CYS A 56 -2.29 15.52 -9.95
CA CYS A 56 -2.56 14.40 -9.04
C CYS A 56 -3.85 13.62 -9.40
N VAL A 57 -4.26 13.68 -10.66
CA VAL A 57 -5.46 12.99 -11.14
C VAL A 57 -5.05 11.60 -11.59
N GLU A 58 -5.65 10.60 -10.95
CA GLU A 58 -5.60 9.23 -11.42
C GLU A 58 -6.31 9.14 -12.78
N GLU A 59 -5.54 9.17 -13.87
CA GLU A 59 -6.10 9.04 -15.21
C GLU A 59 -6.88 7.71 -15.34
N ARG A 60 -8.08 7.79 -15.92
CA ARG A 60 -8.84 6.57 -16.28
C ARG A 60 -8.51 6.08 -17.69
N SER A 61 -7.39 6.53 -18.24
CA SER A 61 -6.83 6.09 -19.51
C SER A 61 -6.64 4.58 -19.50
N TRP A 62 -7.12 3.91 -20.54
CA TRP A 62 -6.89 2.48 -20.76
C TRP A 62 -5.52 2.26 -21.40
N PRO A 63 -4.70 1.29 -20.96
CA PRO A 63 -4.95 0.30 -19.90
C PRO A 63 -4.44 0.67 -18.50
N ILE A 64 -3.54 1.65 -18.39
CA ILE A 64 -3.03 2.23 -17.14
C ILE A 64 -2.90 3.75 -17.28
N PRO A 65 -2.87 4.51 -16.18
CA PRO A 65 -2.50 5.92 -16.21
C PRO A 65 -1.17 6.14 -16.93
N SER A 66 -1.00 7.32 -17.53
CA SER A 66 0.27 7.71 -18.17
C SER A 66 1.48 7.61 -17.24
N THR A 67 1.27 7.74 -15.92
CA THR A 67 2.30 7.61 -14.88
C THR A 67 2.65 6.16 -14.54
N GLY A 68 1.87 5.18 -15.00
CA GLY A 68 2.09 3.77 -14.76
C GLY A 68 1.52 3.26 -13.43
N VAL A 69 2.09 2.15 -12.95
CA VAL A 69 1.76 1.50 -11.67
C VAL A 69 2.96 1.49 -10.73
N ASN A 70 2.67 1.45 -9.43
CA ASN A 70 3.68 1.41 -8.38
C ASN A 70 3.86 -0.01 -7.82
N GLY A 71 5.12 -0.44 -7.68
CA GLY A 71 5.50 -1.79 -7.22
C GLY A 71 5.31 -2.09 -5.73
N GLY A 72 5.06 -1.08 -4.89
CA GLY A 72 5.06 -1.24 -3.43
C GLY A 72 3.94 -2.10 -2.86
N LEU A 73 2.92 -2.40 -3.67
CA LEU A 73 1.91 -3.39 -3.38
C LEU A 73 1.52 -4.15 -4.65
N MET A 74 1.55 -5.48 -4.57
CA MET A 74 1.11 -6.36 -5.64
C MET A 74 0.19 -7.47 -5.11
N LEU A 75 -0.91 -7.69 -5.80
CA LEU A 75 -1.75 -8.88 -5.69
C LEU A 75 -1.36 -9.83 -6.81
N LEU A 76 -0.87 -11.03 -6.50
CA LEU A 76 -0.49 -12.02 -7.49
C LEU A 76 -1.34 -13.29 -7.36
N ASP A 77 -2.12 -13.61 -8.39
CA ASP A 77 -2.77 -14.91 -8.53
C ASP A 77 -1.77 -15.88 -9.18
N LEU A 78 -0.97 -16.53 -8.34
CA LEU A 78 0.09 -17.44 -8.75
C LEU A 78 -0.44 -18.63 -9.58
N GLU A 79 -1.68 -19.06 -9.37
CA GLU A 79 -2.27 -20.10 -10.21
C GLU A 79 -2.41 -19.63 -11.66
N LYS A 80 -2.86 -18.39 -11.87
CA LYS A 80 -2.94 -17.78 -13.22
C LYS A 80 -1.57 -17.41 -13.76
N VAL A 81 -0.71 -16.79 -12.94
CA VAL A 81 0.66 -16.41 -13.34
C VAL A 81 1.50 -17.62 -13.76
N ARG A 82 1.32 -18.79 -13.15
CA ARG A 82 2.03 -20.03 -13.56
C ARG A 82 1.45 -20.69 -14.81
N ARG A 83 0.22 -20.36 -15.20
CA ARG A 83 -0.43 -20.89 -16.43
C ARG A 83 -0.08 -20.07 -17.66
N ILE A 84 0.32 -18.81 -17.49
CA ILE A 84 0.85 -17.97 -18.55
C ILE A 84 2.37 -18.22 -18.67
N ASP A 85 2.95 -17.96 -19.83
CA ASP A 85 4.40 -18.06 -20.05
C ASP A 85 5.14 -16.87 -19.38
N TRP A 86 5.02 -16.80 -18.05
CA TRP A 86 5.45 -15.67 -17.23
C TRP A 86 6.95 -15.43 -17.30
N ASP A 87 7.77 -16.49 -17.30
CA ASP A 87 9.22 -16.33 -17.40
C ASP A 87 9.61 -15.69 -18.75
N ARG A 88 9.04 -16.16 -19.86
CA ARG A 88 9.27 -15.55 -21.17
C ARG A 88 8.77 -14.11 -21.23
N MET A 89 7.58 -13.85 -20.68
CA MET A 89 6.97 -12.52 -20.64
C MET A 89 7.85 -11.54 -19.85
N TRP A 90 8.30 -11.94 -18.66
CA TRP A 90 9.15 -11.13 -17.80
C TRP A 90 10.51 -10.86 -18.43
N ARG A 91 11.14 -11.86 -19.06
CA ARG A 91 12.40 -11.69 -19.78
C ARG A 91 12.25 -10.76 -20.97
N THR A 92 11.17 -10.91 -21.75
CA THR A 92 10.87 -10.02 -22.86
C THR A 92 10.72 -8.58 -22.37
N ALA A 93 9.94 -8.35 -21.32
CA ALA A 93 9.77 -7.03 -20.71
C ALA A 93 11.13 -6.45 -20.26
N ALA A 94 11.95 -7.25 -19.56
CA ALA A 94 13.28 -6.83 -19.14
C ALA A 94 14.17 -6.44 -20.32
N HIS A 95 14.21 -7.25 -21.39
CA HIS A 95 14.97 -6.95 -22.60
C HIS A 95 14.51 -5.66 -23.27
N GLN A 96 13.20 -5.40 -23.31
CA GLN A 96 12.64 -4.20 -23.91
C GLN A 96 12.94 -2.96 -23.07
N CYS A 97 12.73 -3.02 -21.75
CA CYS A 97 13.06 -1.90 -20.86
C CYS A 97 14.58 -1.59 -20.84
N LEU A 98 15.41 -2.62 -21.03
CA LEU A 98 16.87 -2.47 -21.04
C LEU A 98 17.45 -2.09 -22.41
N HIS A 99 16.64 -2.10 -23.48
CA HIS A 99 17.10 -1.83 -24.84
C HIS A 99 17.63 -0.41 -24.99
N ASP A 100 16.89 0.57 -24.46
CA ASP A 100 17.23 1.99 -24.59
C ASP A 100 18.15 2.48 -23.46
N LYS A 101 18.04 1.87 -22.28
CA LYS A 101 18.86 2.17 -21.11
C LYS A 101 19.37 0.86 -20.52
N TRP A 102 20.67 0.71 -20.34
CA TRP A 102 21.31 -0.49 -19.74
C TRP A 102 20.95 -0.74 -18.27
N TYR A 103 19.99 -0.01 -17.71
CA TYR A 103 19.49 -0.13 -16.34
C TYR A 103 18.01 0.28 -16.30
N LEU A 104 17.31 -0.21 -15.28
CA LEU A 104 15.92 0.14 -15.00
C LEU A 104 15.90 1.34 -14.05
N ILE A 105 15.24 2.44 -14.43
CA ILE A 105 15.22 3.67 -13.60
C ILE A 105 14.38 3.46 -12.34
N GLU A 106 13.30 2.68 -12.46
CA GLU A 106 12.35 2.41 -11.38
C GLU A 106 12.27 0.91 -11.04
N GLY A 107 13.37 0.18 -11.30
CA GLY A 107 13.45 -1.25 -10.98
C GLY A 107 12.39 -2.08 -11.70
N ASP A 108 11.80 -3.03 -10.98
CA ASP A 108 10.86 -4.01 -11.51
C ASP A 108 9.48 -3.43 -11.86
N GLN A 109 9.09 -2.27 -11.31
CA GLN A 109 7.83 -1.61 -11.70
C GLN A 109 7.81 -1.25 -13.19
N GLN A 110 8.96 -0.93 -13.80
CA GLN A 110 9.05 -0.65 -15.24
C GLN A 110 8.64 -1.86 -16.09
N LEU A 111 8.97 -3.07 -15.62
CA LEU A 111 8.65 -4.30 -16.31
C LEU A 111 7.15 -4.57 -16.23
N PHE A 112 6.52 -4.29 -15.08
CA PHE A 112 5.06 -4.34 -14.95
C PHE A 112 4.38 -3.34 -15.88
N ASN A 113 4.85 -2.09 -15.94
CA ASN A 113 4.30 -1.09 -16.87
C ASN A 113 4.34 -1.60 -18.33
N TRP A 114 5.46 -2.19 -18.76
CA TRP A 114 5.57 -2.77 -20.11
C TRP A 114 4.65 -3.98 -20.32
N ILE A 115 4.57 -4.89 -19.35
CA ILE A 115 3.70 -6.07 -19.42
C ILE A 115 2.22 -5.65 -19.51
N ILE A 116 1.80 -4.68 -18.70
CA ILE A 116 0.42 -4.19 -18.72
C ILE A 116 0.11 -3.47 -20.02
N PHE A 117 1.06 -2.71 -20.55
CA PHE A 117 0.91 -2.08 -21.87
C PHE A 117 0.67 -3.11 -22.98
N THR A 118 1.36 -4.25 -22.93
CA THR A 118 1.27 -5.29 -23.97
C THR A 118 0.16 -6.33 -23.75
N GLN A 119 -0.21 -6.60 -22.50
CA GLN A 119 -1.23 -7.57 -22.07
C GLN A 119 -2.12 -6.98 -20.97
N PRO A 120 -2.94 -5.96 -21.30
CA PRO A 120 -3.73 -5.22 -20.32
C PRO A 120 -4.80 -6.06 -19.62
N GLU A 121 -5.26 -7.14 -20.25
CA GLU A 121 -6.24 -8.07 -19.69
C GLU A 121 -5.75 -8.82 -18.44
N LEU A 122 -4.43 -8.89 -18.24
CA LEU A 122 -3.82 -9.54 -17.07
C LEU A 122 -3.87 -8.66 -15.81
N TYR A 123 -4.15 -7.37 -15.97
CA TYR A 123 -4.01 -6.37 -14.92
C TYR A 123 -5.33 -6.03 -14.22
N TYR A 124 -5.30 -6.03 -12.89
CA TYR A 124 -6.35 -5.51 -12.03
C TYR A 124 -5.91 -4.21 -11.34
N ARG A 125 -6.73 -3.16 -11.47
CA ARG A 125 -6.49 -1.85 -10.86
C ARG A 125 -6.84 -1.87 -9.37
N VAL A 126 -5.83 -1.95 -8.51
CA VAL A 126 -6.01 -1.88 -7.05
C VAL A 126 -6.30 -0.43 -6.64
N PRO A 127 -7.29 -0.19 -5.76
CA PRO A 127 -7.60 1.16 -5.28
C PRO A 127 -6.43 1.82 -4.54
N CYS A 128 -6.24 3.13 -4.76
CA CYS A 128 -5.08 3.86 -4.25
C CYS A 128 -4.93 3.90 -2.72
N GLU A 129 -6.01 3.70 -1.94
CA GLU A 129 -5.92 3.64 -0.47
C GLU A 129 -5.07 2.48 0.04
N TRP A 130 -4.87 1.46 -0.79
CA TRP A 130 -4.00 0.31 -0.55
C TRP A 130 -2.55 0.53 -0.99
N ASN A 131 -2.21 1.69 -1.54
CA ASN A 131 -0.83 2.07 -1.85
C ASN A 131 -0.73 3.61 -1.98
N VAL A 132 -0.94 4.31 -0.86
CA VAL A 132 -0.79 5.78 -0.80
C VAL A 132 0.69 6.10 -0.71
N GLN A 133 1.24 6.74 -1.74
CA GLN A 133 2.69 6.85 -1.95
C GLN A 133 3.22 8.17 -1.41
N MET A 134 4.12 8.13 -0.42
CA MET A 134 4.57 9.29 0.35
C MET A 134 5.82 9.95 -0.23
N TYR A 135 5.83 10.20 -1.54
CA TYR A 135 7.01 10.71 -2.23
C TYR A 135 7.26 12.20 -1.98
N ASN A 136 6.21 13.00 -1.77
CA ASN A 136 6.32 14.44 -1.50
C ASN A 136 5.30 14.92 -0.43
N ARG A 137 5.32 16.22 -0.10
CA ARG A 137 4.42 16.79 0.93
C ARG A 137 2.93 16.73 0.58
N LEU A 138 2.61 16.69 -0.72
CA LEU A 138 1.27 16.77 -1.29
C LEU A 138 0.75 15.40 -1.77
N SER A 139 1.47 14.32 -1.51
CA SER A 139 1.11 12.96 -1.95
C SER A 139 -0.33 12.53 -1.63
N SER A 140 -0.90 13.02 -0.52
CA SER A 140 -2.29 12.80 -0.15
C SER A 140 -3.33 13.47 -1.06
N VAL A 141 -2.91 14.41 -1.91
CA VAL A 141 -3.78 15.01 -2.93
C VAL A 141 -4.09 14.00 -4.02
N CYS A 142 -3.10 13.18 -4.41
CA CYS A 142 -3.26 12.13 -5.41
C CYS A 142 -4.23 11.04 -4.96
N CYS A 143 -4.20 10.67 -3.68
CA CYS A 143 -5.17 9.75 -3.09
C CYS A 143 -5.77 10.35 -1.80
N PRO A 144 -6.89 11.08 -1.89
CA PRO A 144 -7.52 11.70 -0.74
C PRO A 144 -8.00 10.65 0.27
N VAL A 145 -7.31 10.57 1.41
CA VAL A 145 -7.60 9.63 2.49
C VAL A 145 -7.48 10.28 3.87
N VAL A 146 -8.07 9.64 4.87
CA VAL A 146 -7.96 10.04 6.28
C VAL A 146 -7.31 8.93 7.13
N TRP A 147 -6.50 9.33 8.10
CA TRP A 147 -5.93 8.42 9.09
C TRP A 147 -6.85 8.45 10.30
N PRO A 148 -7.54 7.36 10.66
CA PRO A 148 -8.37 7.34 11.87
C PRO A 148 -7.48 7.47 13.11
N ASP A 149 -7.72 8.48 13.95
CA ASP A 149 -6.96 8.64 15.21
C ASP A 149 -7.21 7.53 16.24
N ARG A 150 -8.21 6.69 15.96
CA ARG A 150 -8.58 5.53 16.77
C ARG A 150 -7.91 4.27 16.23
N ARG A 151 -7.57 3.37 17.14
CA ARG A 151 -7.03 2.06 16.77
C ARG A 151 -8.05 1.26 15.94
N PRO A 152 -7.63 0.28 15.12
CA PRO A 152 -8.55 -0.52 14.31
C PRO A 152 -9.72 -1.12 15.10
N ASP A 153 -9.49 -1.53 16.36
CA ASP A 153 -10.48 -2.04 17.31
C ASP A 153 -11.45 -0.98 17.88
N GLU A 154 -11.08 0.29 17.81
CA GLU A 154 -11.87 1.44 18.29
C GLU A 154 -12.67 2.13 17.15
N THR A 155 -12.30 1.87 15.89
CA THR A 155 -13.03 2.34 14.70
C THR A 155 -14.32 1.56 14.39
N ASP A 156 -14.44 0.32 14.88
CA ASP A 156 -15.63 -0.54 14.66
C ASP A 156 -16.77 -0.30 15.67
N CYS A 157 -16.64 0.67 16.58
CA CYS A 157 -17.73 1.03 17.48
C CYS A 157 -18.73 1.96 16.77
N PRO A 158 -20.01 1.56 16.59
CA PRO A 158 -21.02 2.46 16.06
C PRO A 158 -21.16 3.64 17.01
N VAL A 159 -20.72 4.82 16.56
CA VAL A 159 -20.94 6.05 17.29
C VAL A 159 -22.45 6.28 17.29
N HIS A 160 -23.07 6.26 18.47
CA HIS A 160 -24.40 6.84 18.66
C HIS A 160 -24.29 8.35 18.39
N ILE A 161 -24.39 8.74 17.12
CA ILE A 161 -24.43 10.15 16.72
C ILE A 161 -25.89 10.59 16.87
N ASN A 162 -26.14 11.44 17.87
CA ASN A 162 -27.35 12.25 17.88
C ASN A 162 -27.41 13.06 16.58
N GLU A 163 -28.50 12.91 15.85
CA GLU A 163 -28.82 13.50 14.55
C GLU A 163 -28.77 15.04 14.56
N SER A 164 -27.58 15.66 14.53
CA SER A 164 -27.46 17.10 14.25
C SER A 164 -26.07 17.57 13.81
N LYS A 165 -25.29 16.70 13.17
CA LYS A 165 -24.12 17.17 12.39
C LYS A 165 -24.20 16.57 11.00
N THR A 166 -24.33 17.45 10.02
CA THR A 166 -24.23 17.16 8.60
C THR A 166 -22.99 16.30 8.36
N VAL A 167 -23.22 15.04 7.99
CA VAL A 167 -22.18 14.15 7.48
C VAL A 167 -21.64 14.80 6.21
N PRO A 168 -20.33 15.07 6.08
CA PRO A 168 -19.79 15.59 4.83
C PRO A 168 -20.14 14.63 3.69
N ASP A 169 -20.58 15.14 2.53
CA ASP A 169 -21.12 14.44 1.37
C ASP A 169 -20.18 13.43 0.66
N ASN A 170 -19.12 12.96 1.33
CA ASN A 170 -18.29 11.88 0.84
C ASN A 170 -17.68 11.13 2.04
N PRO A 171 -17.99 9.83 2.27
CA PRO A 171 -17.30 9.07 3.30
C PRO A 171 -15.81 9.06 2.93
N SER A 172 -15.01 9.79 3.70
CA SER A 172 -13.58 9.92 3.43
C SER A 172 -12.95 8.52 3.43
N ARG A 173 -12.29 8.13 2.33
CA ARG A 173 -11.57 6.84 2.24
C ARG A 173 -10.54 6.77 3.37
N LEU A 174 -10.47 5.66 4.08
CA LEU A 174 -9.45 5.46 5.11
C LEU A 174 -8.10 5.18 4.44
N LEU A 175 -7.01 5.70 5.02
CA LEU A 175 -5.67 5.28 4.65
C LEU A 175 -5.47 3.83 5.09
N LYS A 176 -5.35 2.91 4.13
CA LYS A 176 -5.22 1.48 4.42
C LYS A 176 -3.78 1.00 4.38
N LEU A 177 -2.99 1.53 3.45
CA LEU A 177 -1.56 1.30 3.38
C LEU A 177 -0.84 2.57 2.93
N ALA A 178 0.12 3.00 3.73
CA ALA A 178 1.06 4.05 3.37
C ALA A 178 2.34 3.41 2.85
N HIS A 179 2.81 3.82 1.68
CA HIS A 179 4.08 3.41 1.10
C HIS A 179 5.06 4.57 1.23
N LEU A 180 6.09 4.42 2.06
CA LEU A 180 7.04 5.47 2.41
C LEU A 180 8.16 5.57 1.36
N ASN A 181 7.83 5.53 0.07
CA ASN A 181 8.75 5.35 -1.07
C ASN A 181 9.91 6.36 -1.20
N THR A 182 9.96 7.45 -0.41
CA THR A 182 11.11 8.37 -0.32
C THR A 182 11.61 8.58 1.10
N ARG A 183 12.90 8.90 1.23
CA ARG A 183 13.53 9.31 2.50
C ARG A 183 12.98 10.67 2.99
N PRO A 184 13.00 10.92 4.32
CA PRO A 184 13.36 9.99 5.40
C PRO A 184 12.29 8.93 5.67
N LYS A 185 12.72 7.77 6.17
CA LYS A 185 11.88 6.67 6.67
C LYS A 185 11.67 6.80 8.20
N PRO A 186 10.61 6.22 8.78
CA PRO A 186 10.32 6.29 10.22
C PRO A 186 11.46 5.83 11.13
N GLU A 187 12.25 4.87 10.67
CA GLU A 187 13.39 4.28 11.37
C GLU A 187 14.71 5.08 11.24
N ASP A 188 14.72 6.16 10.45
CA ASP A 188 15.94 6.93 10.19
C ASP A 188 16.37 7.79 11.38
N GLU A 189 17.68 7.82 11.63
CA GLU A 189 18.29 8.74 12.59
C GLU A 189 17.98 10.20 12.20
N GLY A 190 17.42 10.97 13.13
CA GLY A 190 17.05 12.38 12.92
C GLY A 190 15.55 12.63 12.72
N VAL A 191 14.71 11.60 12.63
CA VAL A 191 13.25 11.77 12.69
C VAL A 191 12.85 12.10 14.14
N ASN A 192 12.64 13.39 14.42
CA ASN A 192 12.30 13.86 15.75
C ASN A 192 10.79 13.74 16.04
N THR A 193 10.40 12.64 16.66
CA THR A 193 9.01 12.37 17.08
C THR A 193 8.49 13.32 18.16
N ALA A 194 9.36 14.08 18.86
CA ALA A 194 8.92 15.09 19.83
C ALA A 194 8.17 16.27 19.16
N LEU A 195 8.28 16.42 17.85
CA LEU A 195 7.51 17.37 17.04
C LEU A 195 6.10 16.85 16.69
N TYR A 196 5.79 15.59 16.96
CA TYR A 196 4.46 15.03 16.73
C TYR A 196 3.46 15.57 17.75
N HIS A 197 2.63 16.50 17.32
CA HIS A 197 1.44 16.90 18.06
C HIS A 197 0.27 16.03 17.59
N GLY A 198 -0.08 15.00 18.37
CA GLY A 198 -1.15 14.02 18.08
C GLY A 198 -2.57 14.57 18.07
N ASN A 199 -2.75 15.80 17.57
CA ASN A 199 -4.01 16.52 17.57
C ASN A 199 -4.22 17.18 16.20
N THR A 200 -4.36 16.37 15.15
CA THR A 200 -4.93 16.85 13.89
C THR A 200 -6.44 16.77 13.98
N ARG A 201 -7.11 17.92 13.87
CA ARG A 201 -8.57 17.96 13.72
C ARG A 201 -9.00 17.02 12.60
N VAL A 202 -9.98 16.17 12.88
CA VAL A 202 -10.83 15.49 11.90
C VAL A 202 -11.16 16.50 10.79
N ASN A 203 -10.72 16.26 9.55
CA ASN A 203 -10.82 17.13 8.34
C ASN A 203 -9.54 17.85 7.84
N ARG A 204 -8.32 17.42 8.19
CA ARG A 204 -7.14 17.82 7.39
C ARG A 204 -6.65 16.68 6.51
N SER A 205 -6.36 16.98 5.25
CA SER A 205 -5.61 16.11 4.35
C SER A 205 -4.31 15.69 5.04
N LEU A 206 -4.00 14.40 5.05
CA LEU A 206 -2.80 13.88 5.70
C LEU A 206 -1.57 14.39 4.97
N THR A 207 -0.62 15.01 5.66
CA THR A 207 0.67 15.34 5.02
C THR A 207 1.60 14.13 5.13
N ARG A 208 2.56 14.03 4.21
CA ARG A 208 3.67 13.07 4.34
C ARG A 208 4.35 13.14 5.70
N GLU A 209 4.58 14.36 6.20
CA GLU A 209 5.20 14.61 7.50
C GLU A 209 4.36 14.10 8.66
N TYR A 210 3.04 14.31 8.63
CA TYR A 210 2.14 13.78 9.65
C TYR A 210 2.22 12.25 9.72
N ILE A 211 2.15 11.60 8.56
CA ILE A 211 2.20 10.14 8.47
C ILE A 211 3.55 9.62 8.96
N LEU A 212 4.65 10.17 8.46
CA LEU A 212 6.01 9.81 8.89
C LEU A 212 6.18 9.91 10.41
N LEU A 213 5.78 11.04 11.02
CA LEU A 213 5.92 11.27 12.45
C LEU A 213 5.02 10.35 13.28
N LYS A 214 3.79 10.10 12.82
CA LYS A 214 2.87 9.14 13.46
C LYS A 214 3.47 7.74 13.45
N SER A 215 3.96 7.28 12.29
CA SER A 215 4.63 5.98 12.14
C SER A 215 5.86 5.84 13.05
N ALA A 216 6.72 6.84 13.07
CA ALA A 216 7.92 6.83 13.92
C ALA A 216 7.56 6.80 15.41
N SER A 217 6.52 7.53 15.83
CA SER A 217 6.00 7.52 17.21
C SER A 217 5.46 6.14 17.62
N GLU A 218 4.73 5.47 16.73
CA GLU A 218 4.21 4.12 16.98
C GLU A 218 5.33 3.08 17.10
N ILE A 219 6.34 3.12 16.22
CA ILE A 219 7.54 2.27 16.29
C ILE A 219 8.31 2.49 17.60
N TYR A 220 8.52 3.75 17.97
CA TYR A 220 9.17 4.10 19.23
C TYR A 220 8.40 3.57 20.44
N THR A 221 7.07 3.70 20.43
CA THR A 221 6.22 3.20 21.51
C THR A 221 6.30 1.67 21.62
N GLN A 222 6.22 0.94 20.50
CA GLN A 222 6.30 -0.53 20.50
C GLN A 222 7.66 -1.05 20.97
N SER A 223 8.76 -0.38 20.62
CA SER A 223 10.11 -0.75 21.07
C SER A 223 10.36 -0.48 22.56
N HIS A 224 9.58 0.41 23.19
CA HIS A 224 9.72 0.79 24.60
C HIS A 224 8.60 0.25 25.51
N ILE A 225 7.64 -0.50 24.96
CA ILE A 225 6.75 -1.33 25.78
C ILE A 225 7.58 -2.49 26.34
N SER A 226 7.92 -2.39 27.63
CA SER A 226 8.48 -3.50 28.41
C SER A 226 7.63 -4.76 28.17
N PRO A 227 8.23 -5.95 27.95
CA PRO A 227 7.45 -7.17 27.90
C PRO A 227 6.73 -7.28 29.24
N TYR A 228 5.42 -7.06 29.24
CA TYR A 228 4.59 -7.28 30.42
C TYR A 228 4.88 -8.69 30.90
N VAL A 229 5.52 -8.78 32.07
CA VAL A 229 5.60 -10.00 32.86
C VAL A 229 4.16 -10.45 33.04
N VAL A 230 3.78 -11.53 32.35
CA VAL A 230 2.54 -12.25 32.63
C VAL A 230 2.70 -12.83 34.02
N HIS A 231 2.24 -12.10 35.04
CA HIS A 231 2.03 -12.68 36.36
C HIS A 231 0.86 -13.67 36.23
N GLY A 232 1.19 -14.91 35.88
CA GLY A 232 0.28 -16.03 36.03
C GLY A 232 -0.15 -16.14 37.49
N PRO A 233 -1.41 -16.50 37.79
CA PRO A 233 -1.86 -16.65 39.15
C PRO A 233 -1.08 -17.77 39.84
N ASN A 234 -0.39 -17.44 40.93
CA ASN A 234 0.21 -18.40 41.86
C ASN A 234 -0.87 -19.36 42.39
N ARG A 235 -1.07 -20.50 41.72
CA ARG A 235 -1.71 -21.66 42.36
C ARG A 235 -0.64 -22.41 43.13
N LYS A 236 -0.57 -22.13 44.43
CA LYS A 236 0.04 -23.05 45.40
C LYS A 236 -0.73 -24.36 45.35
N PHE A 237 -0.06 -25.43 44.96
CA PHE A 237 -0.50 -26.78 45.30
C PHE A 237 -0.03 -27.04 46.74
N GLY A 238 -1.00 -27.18 47.63
CA GLY A 238 -0.89 -27.73 48.96
C GLY A 238 -2.06 -28.69 49.17
#